data_AF-A0A538FYW0-F1
#
_entry.id   AF-A0A538FYW0-F1
#
_cell.length_a   1.000
_cell.length_b   1.000
_cell.length_c   1.000
_cell.angle_alpha   90.00
_cell.angle_beta   90.00
_cell.angle_gamma   90.00
#
_symmetry.space_group_name_H-M   'P 1'
#
loop_
_entity.id
_entity.type
_entity.pdbx_description
1 polymer ?
#
loop_
_entity_poly.entity_id
_entity_poly.type
_entity_poly.pdbx_seq_one_letter_code
_entity_poly.pdbx_strand_id
1 'polypeptide(L)'
;AYPLRAIFKRYRNVRVLMAEVSDFDLEARELHLRPVGGNPAPPAMPYDTLIVAGGSRYSYFGHDDWSEYAAEVKSLESALVVRSRLLGAFEAAEAELDPKLREGWLTFAVVGAGPTGVEMAGQIAELARDTLRRDFRAIDPRMVSHPRYRRGLSARCNASA
;
A
#
# COMPACT_ATOMS: atom_id res chain seq x y z
N ALA A 1 -10.34 4.47 -10.61
CA ALA A 1 -11.12 3.22 -10.69
C ALA A 1 -12.37 3.45 -11.56
N TYR A 2 -12.81 2.47 -12.34
CA TYR A 2 -14.04 2.56 -13.15
C TYR A 2 -15.18 1.78 -12.48
N PRO A 3 -16.43 2.28 -12.43
CA PRO A 3 -17.51 1.60 -11.70
C PRO A 3 -17.91 0.27 -12.34
N LEU A 4 -17.86 -0.84 -11.57
CA LEU A 4 -18.27 -2.17 -12.06
C LEU A 4 -19.69 -2.19 -12.62
N ARG A 5 -20.63 -1.45 -11.99
CA ARG A 5 -22.01 -1.33 -12.49
C ARG A 5 -22.07 -0.72 -13.88
N ALA A 6 -21.18 0.23 -14.21
CA ALA A 6 -21.15 0.84 -15.53
C ALA A 6 -20.64 -0.14 -16.60
N ILE A 7 -19.68 -1.00 -16.25
CA ILE A 7 -19.16 -2.07 -17.11
C ILE A 7 -20.26 -3.10 -17.41
N PHE A 8 -20.98 -3.53 -16.39
CA PHE A 8 -21.97 -4.61 -16.51
C PHE A 8 -23.40 -4.15 -16.83
N LYS A 9 -23.66 -2.85 -17.03
CA LYS A 9 -25.02 -2.28 -17.17
C LYS A 9 -25.88 -2.89 -18.29
N ARG A 10 -25.25 -3.47 -19.32
CA ARG A 10 -25.94 -4.10 -20.47
C ARG A 10 -26.19 -5.60 -20.29
N TYR A 11 -25.59 -6.23 -19.27
CA TYR A 11 -25.67 -7.66 -19.01
C TYR A 11 -26.74 -7.94 -17.95
N ARG A 12 -27.94 -8.34 -18.38
CA ARG A 12 -29.07 -8.58 -17.46
C ARG A 12 -28.86 -9.78 -16.52
N ASN A 13 -27.93 -10.66 -16.85
CA ASN A 13 -27.55 -11.82 -16.06
C ASN A 13 -26.43 -11.56 -15.04
N VAL A 14 -25.94 -10.31 -14.92
CA VAL A 14 -24.90 -9.95 -13.96
C VAL A 14 -25.48 -9.04 -12.89
N ARG A 15 -25.40 -9.48 -11.64
CA ARG A 15 -25.76 -8.68 -10.47
C ARG A 15 -24.52 -8.28 -9.69
N VAL A 16 -24.32 -6.98 -9.53
CA VAL A 16 -23.24 -6.42 -8.70
C VAL A 16 -23.81 -6.02 -7.34
N LEU A 17 -23.20 -6.49 -6.26
CA LEU A 17 -23.53 -6.14 -4.88
C LEU A 17 -22.33 -5.47 -4.22
N MET A 18 -22.59 -4.42 -3.43
CA MET A 18 -21.57 -3.74 -2.62
C MET A 18 -21.75 -4.21 -1.18
N ALA A 19 -20.96 -5.20 -0.78
CA ALA A 19 -20.96 -5.78 0.55
C ALA A 19 -19.58 -6.39 0.83
N GLU A 20 -19.25 -6.61 2.11
CA GLU A 20 -18.08 -7.37 2.50
C GLU A 20 -18.46 -8.82 2.76
N VAL A 21 -17.75 -9.78 2.17
CA VAL A 21 -17.88 -11.20 2.54
C VAL A 21 -17.13 -11.41 3.85
N SER A 22 -17.83 -11.81 4.90
CA SER A 22 -17.24 -12.05 6.22
C SER A 22 -16.99 -13.52 6.53
N ASP A 23 -17.73 -14.43 5.91
CA ASP A 23 -17.61 -15.87 6.16
C ASP A 23 -18.16 -16.71 5.00
N PHE A 24 -17.77 -17.99 4.97
CA PHE A 24 -18.15 -18.98 3.96
C PHE A 24 -18.77 -20.21 4.64
N ASP A 25 -20.07 -20.43 4.44
CA ASP A 25 -20.70 -21.70 4.78
C ASP A 25 -20.62 -22.62 3.56
N LEU A 26 -19.66 -23.56 3.58
CA LEU A 26 -19.44 -24.48 2.47
C LEU A 26 -20.41 -25.67 2.47
N GLU A 27 -20.99 -26.01 3.63
CA GLU A 27 -21.97 -27.10 3.75
C GLU A 27 -23.32 -26.64 3.20
N ALA A 28 -23.79 -25.47 3.64
CA ALA A 28 -25.02 -24.85 3.14
C ALA A 28 -24.86 -24.20 1.75
N ARG A 29 -23.60 -24.00 1.29
CA ARG A 29 -23.24 -23.27 0.08
C ARG A 29 -23.74 -21.83 0.08
N GLU A 30 -23.44 -21.12 1.15
CA GLU A 30 -23.82 -19.71 1.33
C GLU A 30 -22.61 -18.83 1.73
N LEU A 31 -22.68 -17.55 1.37
CA LEU A 31 -21.76 -16.51 1.82
C LEU A 31 -22.43 -15.66 2.88
N HIS A 32 -21.76 -15.37 3.99
CA HIS A 32 -22.20 -14.35 4.93
C HIS A 32 -21.67 -12.98 4.54
N LEU A 33 -22.56 -12.00 4.50
CA LEU A 33 -22.24 -10.65 4.02
C LEU A 33 -22.49 -9.59 5.10
N ARG A 34 -21.64 -8.57 5.13
CA ARG A 34 -21.78 -7.40 6.00
C ARG A 34 -22.02 -6.12 5.19
N PRO A 35 -22.86 -5.20 5.72
CA PRO A 35 -23.01 -3.83 5.19
C PRO A 35 -21.67 -3.09 5.12
N VAL A 36 -21.49 -2.27 4.09
CA VAL A 36 -20.28 -1.42 3.94
C VAL A 36 -20.64 -0.01 3.49
N GLY A 37 -19.97 0.99 4.05
CA GLY A 37 -20.17 2.40 3.68
C GLY A 37 -21.62 2.87 3.80
N GLY A 38 -22.36 2.36 4.80
CA GLY A 38 -23.78 2.66 5.01
C GLY A 38 -24.74 1.94 4.04
N ASN A 39 -24.25 1.11 3.12
CA ASN A 39 -25.10 0.35 2.20
C ASN A 39 -25.56 -0.97 2.83
N PRO A 40 -26.86 -1.30 2.79
CA PRO A 40 -27.36 -2.55 3.33
C PRO A 40 -26.85 -3.75 2.52
N ALA A 41 -26.72 -4.88 3.19
CA ALA A 41 -26.39 -6.16 2.59
C ALA A 41 -27.38 -7.24 3.09
N PRO A 42 -27.77 -8.21 2.24
CA PRO A 42 -28.47 -9.39 2.73
C PRO A 42 -27.56 -10.18 3.67
N PRO A 43 -28.09 -10.84 4.71
CA PRO A 43 -27.26 -11.54 5.70
C PRO A 43 -26.50 -12.72 5.10
N ALA A 44 -27.13 -13.42 4.14
CA ALA A 44 -26.57 -14.57 3.44
C ALA A 44 -26.82 -14.50 1.93
N MET A 45 -25.98 -15.18 1.15
CA MET A 45 -26.10 -15.29 -0.29
C MET A 45 -25.76 -16.73 -0.74
N PRO A 46 -26.74 -17.50 -1.25
CA PRO A 46 -26.49 -18.85 -1.74
C PRO A 46 -25.72 -18.84 -3.06
N TYR A 47 -25.00 -19.92 -3.33
CA TYR A 47 -24.29 -20.13 -4.58
C TYR A 47 -24.31 -21.61 -5.03
N ASP A 48 -24.32 -21.80 -6.36
CA ASP A 48 -24.06 -23.12 -6.95
C ASP A 48 -22.56 -23.34 -7.20
N THR A 49 -21.85 -22.27 -7.56
CA THR A 49 -20.42 -22.25 -7.82
C THR A 49 -19.83 -20.95 -7.32
N LEU A 50 -18.73 -21.03 -6.58
CA LEU A 50 -18.07 -19.88 -5.98
C LEU A 50 -16.68 -19.67 -6.57
N ILE A 51 -16.42 -18.45 -7.04
CA ILE A 51 -15.08 -18.00 -7.44
C ILE A 51 -14.60 -16.97 -6.41
N VAL A 52 -13.54 -17.31 -5.68
CA VAL A 52 -12.95 -16.42 -4.66
C VAL A 52 -11.81 -15.63 -5.29
N ALA A 53 -12.01 -14.31 -5.39
CA ALA A 53 -11.02 -13.37 -5.94
C ALA A 53 -10.84 -12.14 -5.01
N GLY A 54 -10.86 -12.36 -3.70
CA GLY A 54 -10.78 -11.29 -2.68
C GLY A 54 -9.42 -10.60 -2.55
N GLY A 55 -8.40 -11.06 -3.28
CA GLY A 55 -7.04 -10.55 -3.20
C GLY A 55 -6.32 -10.95 -1.91
N SER A 56 -5.35 -10.14 -1.48
CA SER A 56 -4.56 -10.38 -0.26
C SER A 56 -4.31 -9.09 0.53
N ARG A 57 -4.24 -9.21 1.86
CA ARG A 57 -3.80 -8.12 2.74
C ARG A 57 -2.28 -8.02 2.77
N TYR A 58 -1.75 -6.85 3.16
CA TYR A 58 -0.33 -6.77 3.48
C TYR A 58 -0.06 -7.62 4.73
N SER A 59 1.12 -8.23 4.77
CA SER A 59 1.61 -8.91 5.96
C SER A 59 2.83 -8.16 6.43
N TYR A 60 2.85 -7.80 7.71
CA TYR A 60 4.04 -7.30 8.38
C TYR A 60 4.88 -8.44 8.99
N PHE A 61 4.69 -9.68 8.51
CA PHE A 61 5.46 -10.85 8.92
C PHE A 61 5.48 -11.08 10.45
N GLY A 62 4.36 -10.79 11.12
CA GLY A 62 4.23 -10.90 12.58
C GLY A 62 4.53 -9.63 13.37
N HIS A 63 4.81 -8.51 12.69
CA HIS A 63 5.08 -7.20 13.30
C HIS A 63 4.01 -6.16 12.92
N ASP A 64 2.76 -6.40 13.31
CA ASP A 64 1.65 -5.50 12.95
C ASP A 64 1.83 -4.07 13.49
N ASP A 65 2.68 -3.89 14.52
CA ASP A 65 3.12 -2.60 15.06
C ASP A 65 3.86 -1.73 14.04
N TRP A 66 4.43 -2.32 12.98
CA TRP A 66 5.10 -1.57 11.92
C TRP A 66 4.13 -0.77 11.04
N SER A 67 2.84 -1.09 11.03
CA SER A 67 1.82 -0.40 10.22
C SER A 67 1.70 1.10 10.53
N GLU A 68 2.10 1.53 11.73
CA GLU A 68 2.12 2.95 12.11
C GLU A 68 3.19 3.74 11.33
N TYR A 69 4.35 3.10 11.11
CA TYR A 69 5.54 3.73 10.53
C TYR A 69 5.69 3.44 9.03
N ALA A 70 5.39 2.21 8.62
CA ALA A 70 5.57 1.73 7.25
C ALA A 70 4.26 1.86 6.48
N ALA A 71 4.15 2.90 5.67
CA ALA A 71 2.96 3.12 4.85
C ALA A 71 2.83 2.07 3.73
N GLU A 72 1.64 1.50 3.59
CA GLU A 72 1.28 0.57 2.52
C GLU A 72 1.02 1.32 1.20
N VAL A 73 1.39 0.73 0.06
CA VAL A 73 1.08 1.28 -1.29
C VAL A 73 0.20 0.30 -2.05
N LYS A 74 -1.05 0.14 -1.61
CA LYS A 74 -2.04 -0.75 -2.25
C LYS A 74 -3.27 -0.03 -2.77
N SER A 75 -3.55 1.17 -2.28
CA SER A 75 -4.70 1.97 -2.71
C SER A 75 -4.26 3.35 -3.18
N LEU A 76 -5.14 4.05 -3.88
CA LEU A 76 -4.88 5.43 -4.31
C LEU A 76 -4.70 6.34 -3.08
N GLU A 77 -5.53 6.15 -2.07
CA GLU A 77 -5.49 6.89 -0.81
C GLU A 77 -4.13 6.69 -0.12
N SER A 78 -3.66 5.44 -0.06
CA SER A 78 -2.38 5.12 0.58
C SER A 78 -1.19 5.69 -0.21
N ALA A 79 -1.27 5.70 -1.54
CA ALA A 79 -0.28 6.37 -2.40
C ALA A 79 -0.22 7.89 -2.17
N LEU A 80 -1.37 8.55 -1.98
CA LEU A 80 -1.42 9.99 -1.67
C LEU A 80 -0.79 10.30 -0.31
N VAL A 81 -1.01 9.44 0.69
CA VAL A 81 -0.37 9.57 2.00
C VAL A 81 1.15 9.45 1.88
N VAL A 82 1.65 8.46 1.14
CA VAL A 82 3.10 8.29 0.92
C VAL A 82 3.70 9.51 0.22
N ARG A 83 3.05 10.02 -0.82
CA ARG A 83 3.50 11.22 -1.52
C ARG A 83 3.56 12.43 -0.58
N SER A 84 2.53 12.62 0.25
CA SER A 84 2.48 13.72 1.23
C SER A 84 3.62 13.62 2.24
N ARG A 85 3.85 12.43 2.83
CA ARG A 85 4.96 12.19 3.77
C ARG A 85 6.32 12.48 3.14
N LEU A 86 6.50 12.06 1.89
CA LEU A 86 7.75 12.25 1.17
C LEU A 86 8.03 13.74 0.91
N LEU A 87 7.06 14.49 0.38
CA LEU A 87 7.23 15.93 0.14
C LEU A 87 7.44 16.68 1.47
N GLY A 88 6.68 16.33 2.51
CA GLY A 88 6.85 16.90 3.85
C GLY A 88 8.24 16.66 4.44
N ALA A 89 8.89 15.53 4.13
CA ALA A 89 10.25 15.26 4.57
C ALA A 89 11.29 16.20 3.92
N PHE A 90 11.12 16.56 2.64
CA PHE A 90 11.98 17.56 2.00
C PHE A 90 11.79 18.96 2.61
N GLU A 91 10.55 19.35 2.89
CA GLU A 91 10.24 20.62 3.58
C GLU A 91 10.86 20.65 4.99
N ALA A 92 10.75 19.56 5.74
CA ALA A 92 11.38 19.44 7.06
C ALA A 92 12.91 19.52 6.97
N ALA A 93 13.51 18.88 5.97
CA ALA A 93 14.96 18.92 5.74
C ALA A 93 15.47 20.33 5.39
N GLU A 94 14.70 21.12 4.62
CA GLU A 94 15.01 22.52 4.30
C GLU A 94 15.02 23.40 5.56
N ALA A 95 14.08 23.17 6.48
CA ALA A 95 13.97 23.92 7.73
C ALA A 95 14.95 23.47 8.83
N GLU A 96 15.44 22.23 8.76
CA GLU A 96 16.31 21.65 9.80
C GLU A 96 17.73 22.26 9.76
N LEU A 97 18.24 22.68 10.91
CA LEU A 97 19.56 23.33 11.02
C LEU A 97 20.67 22.34 11.40
N ASP A 98 20.35 21.23 12.08
CA ASP A 98 21.32 20.19 12.39
C ASP A 98 21.56 19.30 11.15
N PRO A 99 22.79 19.27 10.59
CA PRO A 99 23.10 18.44 9.43
C PRO A 99 22.78 16.96 9.62
N LYS A 100 22.91 16.43 10.85
CA LYS A 100 22.62 15.01 11.12
C LYS A 100 21.13 14.71 11.10
N LEU A 101 20.31 15.58 11.67
CA LEU A 101 18.85 15.42 11.64
C LEU A 101 18.31 15.62 10.21
N ARG A 102 18.90 16.57 9.48
CA ARG A 102 18.60 16.80 8.05
C ARG A 102 18.88 15.58 7.19
N GLU A 103 19.99 14.88 7.40
CA GLU A 103 20.29 13.62 6.71
C GLU A 103 19.23 12.55 7.00
N GLY A 104 18.72 12.51 8.24
CA GLY A 104 17.61 11.63 8.63
C GLY A 104 16.35 11.88 7.81
N TRP A 105 15.95 13.14 7.64
CA TRP A 105 14.79 13.51 6.82
C TRP A 105 14.92 13.11 5.34
N LEU A 106 16.15 13.06 4.81
CA LEU A 106 16.43 12.68 3.41
C LEU A 106 16.73 11.19 3.23
N THR A 107 16.48 10.36 4.24
CA THR A 107 16.73 8.92 4.20
C THR A 107 15.42 8.15 4.10
N PHE A 108 15.25 7.44 2.98
CA PHE A 108 14.04 6.66 2.70
C PHE A 108 14.37 5.16 2.67
N ALA A 109 13.58 4.37 3.41
CA ALA A 109 13.69 2.92 3.42
C ALA A 109 12.53 2.29 2.65
N VAL A 110 12.85 1.50 1.62
CA VAL A 110 11.87 0.69 0.89
C VAL A 110 12.08 -0.77 1.28
N VAL A 111 11.07 -1.36 1.92
CA VAL A 111 11.12 -2.74 2.39
C VAL A 111 10.54 -3.66 1.31
N GLY A 112 11.39 -4.54 0.77
CA GLY A 112 11.05 -5.50 -0.28
C GLY A 112 11.57 -5.06 -1.66
N ALA A 113 12.26 -5.97 -2.34
CA ALA A 113 12.81 -5.76 -3.69
C ALA A 113 11.98 -6.45 -4.79
N GLY A 114 10.68 -6.64 -4.55
CA GLY A 114 9.76 -7.03 -5.61
C GLY A 114 9.52 -5.88 -6.61
N PRO A 115 8.79 -6.12 -7.72
CA PRO A 115 8.55 -5.11 -8.74
C PRO A 115 8.05 -3.76 -8.17
N THR A 116 7.05 -3.80 -7.28
CA THR A 116 6.52 -2.59 -6.63
C THR A 116 7.59 -1.86 -5.81
N GLY A 117 8.44 -2.57 -5.06
CA GLY A 117 9.49 -1.94 -4.27
C GLY A 117 10.57 -1.29 -5.14
N VAL A 118 10.96 -1.96 -6.23
CA VAL A 118 11.93 -1.42 -7.20
C VAL A 118 11.38 -0.18 -7.90
N GLU A 119 10.12 -0.22 -8.36
CA GLU A 119 9.47 0.94 -8.98
C GLU A 119 9.36 2.12 -8.02
N MET A 120 8.93 1.89 -6.77
CA MET A 120 8.85 2.94 -5.75
C MET A 120 10.22 3.56 -5.48
N ALA A 121 11.28 2.76 -5.33
CA ALA A 121 12.63 3.28 -5.13
C ALA A 121 13.09 4.12 -6.33
N GLY A 122 12.77 3.69 -7.56
CA GLY A 122 13.04 4.45 -8.78
C GLY A 122 12.31 5.79 -8.81
N GLN A 123 11.02 5.80 -8.49
CA GLN A 123 10.19 7.02 -8.47
C GLN A 123 10.65 8.03 -7.42
N ILE A 124 11.08 7.56 -6.24
CA ILE A 124 11.67 8.43 -5.21
C ILE A 124 12.97 9.07 -5.73
N ALA A 125 13.83 8.27 -6.38
CA ALA A 125 15.09 8.76 -6.93
C ALA A 125 14.89 9.76 -8.08
N GLU A 126 13.92 9.52 -8.97
CA GLU A 126 13.53 10.41 -10.06
C GLU A 126 12.99 11.74 -9.50
N LEU A 127 12.05 11.69 -8.55
CA LEU A 127 11.48 12.87 -7.92
C LEU A 127 12.55 13.75 -7.27
N ALA A 128 13.48 13.15 -6.53
CA ALA A 128 14.58 13.85 -5.89
C ALA A 128 15.57 14.49 -6.88
N ARG A 129 15.86 13.80 -8.00
CA ARG A 129 16.91 14.21 -8.94
C ARG A 129 16.45 15.18 -10.02
N ASP A 130 15.23 14.99 -10.50
CA ASP A 130 14.75 15.66 -11.69
C ASP A 130 13.70 16.72 -11.34
N THR A 131 12.70 16.35 -10.54
CA THR A 131 11.59 17.26 -10.19
C THR A 131 11.99 18.31 -9.17
N LEU A 132 12.53 17.90 -8.02
CA LEU A 132 12.77 18.82 -6.88
C LEU A 132 14.13 19.52 -6.92
N ARG A 133 14.95 19.26 -7.95
CA ARG A 133 16.38 19.64 -8.02
C ARG A 133 16.67 21.11 -7.72
N ARG A 134 15.72 22.01 -7.97
CA ARG A 134 15.88 23.47 -7.84
C ARG A 134 14.85 24.12 -6.91
N ASP A 135 14.07 23.31 -6.20
CA ASP A 135 12.96 23.81 -5.40
C ASP A 135 13.42 24.22 -4.00
N PHE A 136 14.58 23.72 -3.57
CA PHE A 136 15.14 23.92 -2.23
C PHE A 136 16.49 24.63 -2.28
N ARG A 137 16.81 25.43 -1.25
CA ARG A 137 18.01 26.28 -1.19
C ARG A 137 19.01 25.81 -0.14
N ALA A 138 18.53 25.28 0.98
CA ALA A 138 19.36 24.83 2.10
C ALA A 138 19.75 23.35 1.97
N ILE A 139 18.98 22.55 1.22
CA ILE A 139 19.30 21.15 0.91
C ILE A 139 19.60 20.92 -0.56
N ASP A 140 20.35 19.87 -0.85
CA ASP A 140 20.38 19.27 -2.18
C ASP A 140 19.50 18.01 -2.16
N PRO A 141 18.30 18.02 -2.77
CA PRO A 141 17.41 16.86 -2.80
C PRO A 141 18.05 15.60 -3.38
N ARG A 142 19.09 15.75 -4.23
CA ARG A 142 19.84 14.62 -4.80
C ARG A 142 20.66 13.84 -3.78
N MET A 143 20.84 14.40 -2.58
CA MET A 143 21.49 13.75 -1.44
C MET A 143 20.64 12.65 -0.81
N VAL A 144 19.40 12.44 -1.29
CA VAL A 144 18.58 11.29 -0.89
C VAL A 144 19.41 10.03 -0.95
N SER A 145 19.61 9.43 0.22
CA SER A 145 20.44 8.25 0.33
C SER A 145 19.74 7.10 -0.41
N HIS A 146 20.46 6.43 -1.31
CA HIS A 146 19.94 5.20 -1.90
C HIS A 146 19.61 4.24 -0.75
N PRO A 147 18.47 3.52 -0.81
CA PRO A 147 18.17 2.49 0.17
C PRO A 147 19.38 1.56 0.24
N ARG A 148 20.18 1.65 1.31
CA ARG A 148 21.33 0.78 1.48
C ARG A 148 20.74 -0.59 1.74
N TYR A 149 20.83 -1.46 0.74
CA TYR A 149 20.48 -2.87 0.88
C TYR A 149 21.44 -3.51 1.88
N ARG A 150 21.10 -3.48 3.18
CA ARG A 150 21.85 -4.24 4.19
C ARG A 150 21.56 -5.73 3.94
N ARG A 151 22.44 -6.40 3.19
CA ARG A 151 22.59 -7.87 3.28
C ARG A 151 23.02 -8.17 4.72
N GLY A 152 22.08 -8.53 5.60
CA GLY A 152 22.46 -8.79 7.00
C GLY A 152 21.34 -8.91 8.03
N LEU A 153 20.10 -9.27 7.64
CA LEU A 153 19.20 -9.93 8.58
C LEU A 153 19.02 -11.38 8.10
N SER A 154 19.78 -12.29 8.69
CA SER A 154 19.48 -13.72 8.57
C SER A 154 18.23 -14.00 9.40
N ALA A 155 17.06 -13.83 8.80
CA ALA A 155 15.90 -14.60 9.24
C ALA A 155 16.17 -16.04 8.81
N ARG A 156 16.66 -16.86 9.74
CA ARG A 156 16.67 -18.32 9.55
C ARG A 156 15.20 -18.74 9.49
N CYS A 157 14.71 -18.91 8.27
CA CYS A 157 13.46 -19.57 8.00
C CYS A 157 13.69 -21.07 8.27
N ASN A 158 13.42 -21.52 9.50
CA ASN A 158 13.22 -22.94 9.74
C ASN A 158 11.88 -23.30 9.10
N ALA A 159 11.96 -23.83 7.88
CA ALA A 159 10.91 -24.64 7.32
C ALA A 159 10.90 -25.97 8.08
N SER A 160 9.85 -26.21 8.86
CA SER A 160 9.45 -27.55 9.26
C SER A 160 7.95 -27.66 9.01
N ALA A 161 7.62 -28.77 8.33
CA ALA A 161 6.34 -29.20 7.79
C ALA A 161 5.12 -29.04 8.70
#